data_AF-A0A5E3ZZC0-F1
#
_entry.id   AF-A0A5E3ZZC0-F1
#
_cell.length_a   1.000
_cell.length_b   1.000
_cell.length_c   1.000
_cell.angle_alpha   90.00
_cell.angle_beta   90.00
_cell.angle_gamma   90.00
#
_symmetry.space_group_name_H-M   'P 1'
#
loop_
_entity.id
_entity.type
_entity.pdbx_description
1 polymer ?
#
loop_
_entity_poly.entity_id
_entity_poly.type
_entity_poly.pdbx_seq_one_letter_code
_entity_poly.pdbx_strand_id
1 'polypeptide(L)'
;MGAGFSFTNRLCLHICAVRAVELSRISAGVMETLPRPESAWQETPLEQLERTVTWGVRKINGWDALALAQFLGASGSFERNILQQARKTVFHNTQRSGTRYARIPGPYACPFCLMLASRGAAYLTAESATSKANGERFHDGCHCIAIECLTQDDVPSFIHELEQEWNNTAGQVTTGSADQQRAWTQYLHSSRPYQVRAGHTMKNVMTVRPTPSILQAPGQTHLYKEGKKANYDGQKSLSASFLRDHGMQVDGRSIATKGNRRGKQNWDDNELENARLLESRNIAPVWGCRTISDLDPLQQKTVQAESRKITGKKGVKTPDYIVGDATAELKTLEGLSREKKVDEAILNDLDDGRKQATAVVIDARNYPTPREELAVELENRMQTDKLPAEFLVRGRDGLGDYEIRWP
;
A
#
# COMPACT_ATOMS: atom_id res chain seq x y z
N MET A 1 21.04 12.98 28.52
CA MET A 1 19.86 13.84 28.27
C MET A 1 18.94 13.19 27.23
N GLY A 2 18.31 12.05 27.57
CA GLY A 2 17.66 11.18 26.56
C GLY A 2 16.24 10.71 26.89
N ALA A 3 15.53 11.37 27.82
CA ALA A 3 14.20 10.94 28.27
C ALA A 3 13.04 11.84 27.83
N GLY A 4 13.31 12.98 27.17
CA GLY A 4 12.31 14.04 26.94
C GLY A 4 11.39 13.86 25.72
N PHE A 5 11.76 13.06 24.72
CA PHE A 5 11.06 13.04 23.43
C PHE A 5 9.96 11.96 23.30
N SER A 6 9.88 11.01 24.23
CA SER A 6 8.89 9.91 24.21
C SER A 6 7.56 10.26 24.91
N PHE A 7 7.59 11.21 25.84
CA PHE A 7 6.43 11.56 26.69
C PHE A 7 5.48 12.56 26.03
N THR A 8 6.00 13.47 25.20
CA THR A 8 5.27 14.63 24.65
C THR A 8 4.24 14.26 23.59
N ASN A 9 4.57 13.38 22.63
CA ASN A 9 3.60 12.92 21.62
C ASN A 9 2.52 11.99 22.19
N ARG A 10 2.84 11.22 23.24
CA ARG A 10 1.90 10.32 23.90
C ARG A 10 0.86 11.10 24.72
N LEU A 11 1.22 12.23 25.34
CA LEU A 11 0.28 13.07 26.08
C LEU A 11 -0.72 13.79 25.17
N CYS A 12 -0.30 14.17 23.95
CA CYS A 12 -1.04 15.08 23.08
C CYS A 12 -2.39 14.52 22.61
N LEU A 13 -2.46 13.27 22.14
CA LEU A 13 -3.71 12.67 21.63
C LEU A 13 -4.78 12.45 22.70
N HIS A 14 -4.36 12.22 23.96
CA HIS A 14 -5.27 11.98 25.08
C HIS A 14 -5.82 13.29 25.63
N ILE A 15 -4.96 14.31 25.74
CA ILE A 15 -5.39 15.68 26.02
C ILE A 15 -6.38 16.12 24.94
N CYS A 16 -6.12 15.83 23.66
CA CYS A 16 -7.06 16.14 22.59
C CYS A 16 -8.41 15.43 22.76
N ALA A 17 -8.45 14.17 23.19
CA ALA A 17 -9.71 13.45 23.40
C ALA A 17 -10.54 14.00 24.57
N VAL A 18 -9.91 14.27 25.72
CA VAL A 18 -10.58 14.93 26.87
C VAL A 18 -11.06 16.34 26.47
N ARG A 19 -10.21 17.11 25.79
CA ARG A 19 -10.56 18.44 25.29
C ARG A 19 -11.67 18.40 24.25
N ALA A 20 -11.74 17.39 23.40
CA ALA A 20 -12.81 17.26 22.41
C ALA A 20 -14.18 17.06 23.09
N VAL A 21 -14.24 16.21 24.12
CA VAL A 21 -15.46 16.01 24.94
C VAL A 21 -15.81 17.32 25.67
N GLU A 22 -14.82 17.98 26.26
CA GLU A 22 -15.01 19.25 26.97
C GLU A 22 -15.54 20.36 26.03
N LEU A 23 -14.91 20.54 24.86
CA LEU A 23 -15.33 21.53 23.87
C LEU A 23 -16.72 21.24 23.32
N SER A 24 -17.06 19.97 23.07
CA SER A 24 -18.41 19.55 22.66
C SER A 24 -19.45 20.02 23.68
N ARG A 25 -19.20 19.78 24.97
CA ARG A 25 -20.11 20.16 26.06
C ARG A 25 -20.15 21.66 26.31
N ILE A 26 -19.04 22.37 26.16
CA ILE A 26 -19.01 23.85 26.22
C ILE A 26 -19.90 24.39 25.11
N SER A 27 -19.72 23.90 23.88
CA SER A 27 -20.50 24.33 22.72
C SER A 27 -21.99 24.05 22.88
N ALA A 28 -22.35 22.96 23.56
CA ALA A 28 -23.73 22.60 23.84
C ALA A 28 -24.30 23.22 25.13
N GLY A 29 -23.50 23.95 25.91
CA GLY A 29 -23.94 24.58 27.16
C GLY A 29 -24.23 23.61 28.30
N VAL A 30 -23.66 22.39 28.30
CA VAL A 30 -23.95 21.33 29.28
C VAL A 30 -22.78 21.01 30.23
N MET A 31 -21.74 21.85 30.25
CA MET A 31 -20.55 21.63 31.10
C MET A 31 -20.84 21.65 32.61
N GLU A 32 -21.88 22.38 33.02
CA GLU A 32 -22.27 22.46 34.43
C GLU A 32 -23.22 21.33 34.85
N THR A 33 -23.87 20.67 33.89
CA THR A 33 -24.86 19.62 34.13
C THR A 33 -24.30 18.21 33.99
N LEU A 34 -23.26 18.01 33.18
CA LEU A 34 -22.59 16.73 33.00
C LEU A 34 -21.27 16.64 33.81
N PRO A 35 -20.87 15.44 34.28
CA PRO A 35 -19.61 15.25 35.02
C PRO A 35 -18.42 15.74 34.20
N ARG A 36 -17.44 16.44 34.78
CA ARG A 36 -16.27 16.91 34.01
C ARG A 36 -15.58 15.76 33.26
N PRO A 37 -15.14 15.98 32.00
CA PRO A 37 -14.47 14.96 31.23
C PRO A 37 -13.18 14.47 31.90
N GLU A 38 -13.02 13.15 31.99
CA GLU A 38 -11.87 12.49 32.61
C GLU A 38 -11.16 11.58 31.60
N SER A 39 -9.85 11.45 31.72
CA SER A 39 -9.10 10.52 30.89
C SER A 39 -9.35 9.08 31.34
N ALA A 40 -9.72 8.20 30.41
CA ALA A 40 -9.77 6.76 30.65
C ALA A 40 -8.48 6.07 30.17
N TRP A 41 -7.38 6.82 30.11
CA TRP A 41 -6.11 6.30 29.67
C TRP A 41 -5.63 5.19 30.61
N GLN A 42 -5.25 4.08 30.00
CA GLN A 42 -4.49 3.03 30.65
C GLN A 42 -3.19 2.89 29.88
N GLU A 43 -2.07 2.87 30.60
CA GLU A 43 -0.79 2.48 30.02
C GLU A 43 -1.00 1.22 29.20
N THR A 44 -0.59 1.27 27.93
CA THR A 44 -0.61 0.05 27.12
C THR A 44 0.43 -0.88 27.73
N PRO A 45 0.05 -2.07 28.23
CA PRO A 45 0.99 -2.93 28.94
C PRO A 45 2.23 -3.19 28.08
N LEU A 46 3.42 -3.10 28.70
CA LEU A 46 4.68 -3.32 27.98
C LEU A 46 4.67 -4.67 27.26
N GLU A 47 4.11 -5.71 27.89
CA GLU A 47 3.92 -7.03 27.27
C GLU A 47 3.15 -6.97 25.94
N GLN A 48 2.10 -6.15 25.86
CA GLN A 48 1.30 -6.01 24.63
C GLN A 48 2.09 -5.30 23.52
N LEU A 49 2.91 -4.31 23.88
CA LEU A 49 3.81 -3.63 22.96
C LEU A 49 4.95 -4.56 22.51
N GLU A 50 5.57 -5.28 23.45
CA GLU A 50 6.62 -6.27 23.18
C GLU A 50 6.13 -7.38 22.27
N ARG A 51 4.91 -7.89 22.47
CA ARG A 51 4.28 -8.88 21.58
C ARG A 51 4.09 -8.33 20.17
N THR A 52 3.67 -7.06 20.06
CA THR A 52 3.50 -6.38 18.76
C THR A 52 4.84 -6.21 18.05
N VAL A 53 5.87 -5.74 18.76
CA VAL A 53 7.23 -5.56 18.25
C VAL A 53 7.86 -6.91 17.88
N THR A 54 7.76 -7.91 18.74
CA THR A 54 8.27 -9.27 18.50
C THR A 54 7.62 -9.91 17.28
N TRP A 55 6.31 -9.72 17.13
CA TRP A 55 5.60 -10.15 15.93
C TRP A 55 6.12 -9.44 14.68
N GLY A 56 6.31 -8.12 14.74
CA GLY A 56 6.89 -7.33 13.64
C GLY A 56 8.30 -7.80 13.24
N VAL A 57 9.20 -7.96 14.20
CA VAL A 57 10.57 -8.48 14.03
C VAL A 57 10.57 -9.84 13.36
N ARG A 58 9.69 -10.76 13.79
CA ARG A 58 9.53 -12.07 13.17
C ARG A 58 9.00 -11.97 11.74
N LYS A 59 8.15 -11.00 11.44
CA LYS A 59 7.58 -10.82 10.10
C LYS A 59 8.56 -10.20 9.11
N ILE A 60 9.45 -9.32 9.57
CA ILE A 60 10.51 -8.73 8.74
C ILE A 60 11.80 -9.56 8.74
N ASN A 61 11.84 -10.69 9.47
CA ASN A 61 13.01 -11.57 9.62
C ASN A 61 14.29 -10.86 10.11
N GLY A 62 14.15 -9.88 11.00
CA GLY A 62 15.30 -9.11 11.47
C GLY A 62 14.95 -7.93 12.37
N TRP A 63 15.96 -7.16 12.76
CA TRP A 63 15.87 -6.00 13.64
C TRP A 63 16.22 -4.69 12.92
N ASP A 64 15.75 -4.53 11.68
CA ASP A 64 15.83 -3.25 10.98
C ASP A 64 14.75 -2.30 11.50
N ALA A 65 15.18 -1.18 12.09
CA ALA A 65 14.28 -0.24 12.75
C ALA A 65 13.31 0.46 11.78
N LEU A 66 13.75 0.75 10.55
CA LEU A 66 12.94 1.44 9.56
C LEU A 66 11.89 0.48 8.97
N ALA A 67 12.30 -0.74 8.58
CA ALA A 67 11.41 -1.78 8.09
C ALA A 67 10.40 -2.21 9.16
N LEU A 68 10.82 -2.27 10.42
CA LEU A 68 9.91 -2.55 11.54
C LEU A 68 8.89 -1.43 11.71
N ALA A 69 9.31 -0.16 11.68
CA ALA A 69 8.40 0.98 11.79
C ALA A 69 7.40 1.03 10.61
N GLN A 70 7.88 0.80 9.38
CA GLN A 70 7.04 0.73 8.18
C GLN A 70 6.04 -0.43 8.27
N PHE A 71 6.50 -1.61 8.69
CA PHE A 71 5.65 -2.79 8.81
C PHE A 71 4.57 -2.61 9.89
N LEU A 72 4.95 -2.12 11.07
CA LEU A 72 4.01 -1.90 12.16
C LEU A 72 2.98 -0.81 11.81
N GLY A 73 3.40 0.27 11.15
CA GLY A 73 2.47 1.30 10.67
C GLY A 73 1.53 0.79 9.57
N ALA A 74 2.06 0.06 8.58
CA ALA A 74 1.24 -0.55 7.53
C ALA A 74 0.28 -1.62 8.06
N SER A 75 0.68 -2.35 9.11
CA SER A 75 -0.18 -3.34 9.76
C SER A 75 -1.34 -2.68 10.52
N GLY A 76 -1.23 -1.40 10.86
CA GLY A 76 -2.25 -0.67 11.62
C GLY A 76 -2.36 -1.10 13.08
N SER A 77 -1.44 -1.95 13.57
CA SER A 77 -1.45 -2.50 14.93
C SER A 77 -0.99 -1.48 15.97
N PHE A 78 -0.03 -0.62 15.61
CA PHE A 78 0.45 0.44 16.47
C PHE A 78 -0.54 1.61 16.52
N GLU A 79 -1.07 2.05 15.36
CA GLU A 79 -2.12 3.07 15.27
C GLU A 79 -3.37 2.65 16.04
N ARG A 80 -3.73 1.36 16.00
CA ARG A 80 -4.84 0.84 16.80
C ARG A 80 -4.58 1.12 18.28
N ASN A 81 -3.46 0.72 18.85
CA ASN A 81 -3.20 0.92 20.28
C ASN A 81 -3.29 2.40 20.69
N ILE A 82 -2.81 3.31 19.84
CA ILE A 82 -2.88 4.75 20.08
C ILE A 82 -4.34 5.26 20.02
N LEU A 83 -5.04 5.00 18.92
CA LEU A 83 -6.41 5.49 18.72
C LEU A 83 -7.41 4.85 19.69
N GLN A 84 -7.15 3.61 20.14
CA GLN A 84 -7.99 2.94 21.12
C GLN A 84 -8.04 3.67 22.45
N GLN A 85 -6.97 4.33 22.88
CA GLN A 85 -6.98 5.07 24.14
C GLN A 85 -7.82 6.35 24.05
N ALA A 86 -7.76 7.05 22.92
CA ALA A 86 -8.64 8.19 22.66
C ALA A 86 -10.12 7.76 22.63
N ARG A 87 -10.43 6.65 21.96
CA ARG A 87 -11.79 6.08 21.92
C ARG A 87 -12.29 5.65 23.30
N LYS A 88 -11.45 4.99 24.11
CA LYS A 88 -11.78 4.61 25.50
C LYS A 88 -12.15 5.83 26.35
N THR A 89 -11.44 6.94 26.17
CA THR A 89 -11.74 8.19 26.88
C THR A 89 -13.14 8.70 26.56
N VAL A 90 -13.53 8.70 25.28
CA VAL A 90 -14.90 9.06 24.89
C VAL A 90 -15.91 8.09 25.51
N PHE A 91 -15.71 6.78 25.35
CA PHE A 91 -16.64 5.76 25.89
C PHE A 91 -16.85 5.86 27.39
N HIS A 92 -15.78 6.11 28.14
CA HIS A 92 -15.83 6.28 29.58
C HIS A 92 -16.66 7.50 29.99
N ASN A 93 -16.43 8.64 29.33
CA ASN A 93 -17.16 9.87 29.65
C ASN A 93 -18.63 9.78 29.25
N THR A 94 -18.94 9.17 28.10
CA THR A 94 -20.33 9.00 27.68
C THR A 94 -21.08 8.05 28.62
N GLN A 95 -20.42 6.96 29.04
CA GLN A 95 -20.99 6.03 30.04
C GLN A 95 -21.25 6.72 31.38
N ARG A 96 -20.30 7.54 31.87
CA ARG A 96 -20.48 8.31 33.13
C ARG A 96 -21.60 9.35 33.03
N SER A 97 -21.83 9.89 31.84
CA SER A 97 -22.73 11.01 31.62
C SER A 97 -24.11 10.58 31.14
N GLY A 98 -24.30 9.30 30.82
CA GLY A 98 -25.53 8.79 30.22
C GLY A 98 -25.77 9.31 28.79
N THR A 99 -24.76 9.91 28.18
CA THR A 99 -24.80 10.43 26.80
C THR A 99 -24.45 9.32 25.81
N ARG A 100 -24.63 9.62 24.52
CA ARG A 100 -24.34 8.67 23.44
C ARG A 100 -23.02 9.01 22.79
N TYR A 101 -22.54 8.10 21.94
CA TYR A 101 -21.44 8.42 21.04
C TYR A 101 -21.74 7.92 19.64
N ALA A 102 -21.13 8.57 18.67
CA ALA A 102 -21.13 8.16 17.27
C ALA A 102 -19.73 7.75 16.83
N ARG A 103 -19.67 6.82 15.88
CA ARG A 103 -18.43 6.44 15.20
C ARG A 103 -18.26 7.34 13.99
N ILE A 104 -17.16 8.08 13.95
CA ILE A 104 -16.81 8.92 12.81
C ILE A 104 -15.76 8.17 11.98
N PRO A 105 -16.10 7.75 10.75
CA PRO A 105 -15.18 7.04 9.91
C PRO A 105 -14.04 7.96 9.49
N GLY A 106 -12.81 7.44 9.59
CA GLY A 106 -11.65 8.11 8.98
C GLY A 106 -11.69 8.00 7.46
N PRO A 107 -10.78 8.71 6.76
CA PRO A 107 -10.56 8.47 5.34
C PRO A 107 -10.38 6.97 5.07
N TYR A 108 -10.98 6.49 3.98
CA TYR A 108 -10.86 5.10 3.55
C TYR A 108 -11.43 4.03 4.51
N ALA A 109 -12.40 4.39 5.35
CA ALA A 109 -13.04 3.44 6.25
C ALA A 109 -13.62 2.22 5.51
N CYS A 110 -13.42 1.02 6.07
CA CYS A 110 -13.95 -0.20 5.48
C CYS A 110 -15.50 -0.22 5.51
N PRO A 111 -16.16 -1.04 4.66
CA PRO A 111 -17.62 -1.16 4.61
C PRO A 111 -18.26 -1.43 5.97
N PHE A 112 -17.60 -2.27 6.78
CA PHE A 112 -18.08 -2.55 8.13
C PHE A 112 -18.05 -1.31 9.04
N CYS A 113 -17.01 -0.47 8.94
CA CYS A 113 -16.95 0.77 9.70
C CYS A 113 -17.96 1.81 9.22
N LEU A 114 -18.20 1.89 7.91
CA LEU A 114 -19.24 2.75 7.35
C LEU A 114 -20.64 2.30 7.78
N MET A 115 -20.90 0.99 7.83
CA MET A 115 -22.15 0.45 8.38
C MET A 115 -22.33 0.79 9.86
N LEU A 116 -21.27 0.75 10.66
CA LEU A 116 -21.37 1.13 12.07
C LEU A 116 -21.56 2.64 12.24
N ALA A 117 -20.91 3.44 11.39
CA ALA A 117 -21.09 4.89 11.38
C ALA A 117 -22.50 5.30 10.97
N SER A 118 -23.14 4.59 10.04
CA SER A 118 -24.50 4.87 9.57
C SER A 118 -25.59 4.73 10.64
N ARG A 119 -25.26 4.20 11.81
CA ARG A 119 -26.18 4.15 12.96
C ARG A 119 -26.31 5.48 13.70
N GLY A 120 -25.46 6.47 13.38
CA GLY A 120 -25.43 7.75 14.08
C GLY A 120 -25.04 7.61 15.55
N ALA A 121 -25.60 8.49 16.40
CA ALA A 121 -25.41 8.44 17.84
C ALA A 121 -26.28 7.34 18.49
N ALA A 122 -26.06 6.08 18.11
CA ALA A 122 -26.85 4.94 18.56
C ALA A 122 -26.33 4.29 19.85
N TYR A 123 -25.11 4.62 20.28
CA TYR A 123 -24.40 3.76 21.23
C TYR A 123 -24.48 4.28 22.66
N LEU A 124 -25.12 3.49 23.52
CA LEU A 124 -25.17 3.71 24.97
C LEU A 124 -24.01 3.03 25.72
N THR A 125 -23.42 1.98 25.15
CA THR A 125 -22.31 1.25 25.77
C THR A 125 -21.25 0.88 24.73
N ALA A 126 -20.03 0.59 25.19
CA ALA A 126 -18.94 0.14 24.34
C ALA A 126 -19.18 -1.26 23.73
N GLU A 127 -20.12 -2.06 24.25
CA GLU A 127 -20.51 -3.35 23.63
C GLU A 127 -21.42 -3.18 22.42
N SER A 128 -22.38 -2.24 22.45
CA SER A 128 -23.39 -2.09 21.39
C SER A 128 -22.82 -1.51 20.08
N ALA A 129 -21.59 -0.98 20.09
CA ALA A 129 -20.93 -0.36 18.94
C ALA A 129 -19.93 -1.21 18.18
N THR A 130 -19.68 -2.46 18.60
CA THR A 130 -18.42 -3.11 18.23
C THR A 130 -18.52 -4.61 17.90
N SER A 131 -19.69 -5.17 17.64
CA SER A 131 -19.84 -6.62 17.53
C SER A 131 -19.18 -7.22 16.27
N LYS A 132 -18.01 -7.85 16.48
CA LYS A 132 -17.63 -9.15 15.88
C LYS A 132 -17.69 -10.24 16.97
N ALA A 133 -17.87 -11.49 16.55
CA ALA A 133 -17.98 -12.68 17.41
C ALA A 133 -16.77 -12.97 18.32
N ASN A 134 -15.67 -12.22 18.22
CA ASN A 134 -14.41 -12.46 18.95
C ASN A 134 -14.02 -11.33 19.95
N GLY A 135 -14.92 -10.39 20.25
CA GLY A 135 -14.74 -9.45 21.37
C GLY A 135 -13.73 -8.30 21.17
N GLU A 136 -12.97 -8.23 20.07
CA GLU A 136 -12.07 -7.10 19.80
C GLU A 136 -12.80 -5.92 19.13
N ARG A 137 -12.74 -4.74 19.79
CA ARG A 137 -13.64 -3.58 19.59
C ARG A 137 -13.36 -2.71 18.35
N PHE A 138 -12.14 -2.72 17.82
CA PHE A 138 -11.71 -2.10 16.56
C PHE A 138 -10.60 -2.95 15.94
N HIS A 139 -10.59 -3.12 14.62
CA HIS A 139 -9.57 -3.93 13.94
C HIS A 139 -8.29 -3.14 13.66
N ASP A 140 -7.17 -3.84 13.43
CA ASP A 140 -5.92 -3.23 12.97
C ASP A 140 -6.15 -2.45 11.66
N GLY A 141 -5.59 -1.23 11.57
CA GLY A 141 -5.77 -0.34 10.42
C GLY A 141 -7.09 0.44 10.40
N CYS A 142 -7.86 0.40 11.49
CA CYS A 142 -9.06 1.23 11.61
C CYS A 142 -8.71 2.65 12.10
N HIS A 143 -8.99 3.65 11.28
CA HIS A 143 -8.78 5.08 11.59
C HIS A 143 -10.03 5.80 12.12
N CYS A 144 -11.11 5.08 12.41
CA CYS A 144 -12.33 5.71 12.91
C CYS A 144 -12.11 6.37 14.28
N ILE A 145 -12.71 7.51 14.54
CA ILE A 145 -12.73 8.11 15.88
C ILE A 145 -14.12 7.94 16.51
N ALA A 146 -14.22 8.23 17.80
CA ALA A 146 -15.49 8.32 18.50
C ALA A 146 -15.70 9.78 18.92
N ILE A 147 -16.94 10.26 18.84
CA ILE A 147 -17.34 11.57 19.36
C ILE A 147 -18.52 11.38 20.31
N GLU A 148 -18.60 12.21 21.36
CA GLU A 148 -19.79 12.27 22.21
C GLU A 148 -20.90 13.02 21.47
N CYS A 149 -22.13 12.51 21.61
CA CYS A 149 -23.35 13.05 21.06
C CYS A 149 -24.39 13.14 22.19
N LEU A 150 -24.96 14.32 22.40
CA LEU A 150 -26.00 14.53 23.42
C LEU A 150 -27.36 14.11 22.89
N THR A 151 -27.60 14.36 21.60
CA THR A 151 -28.79 13.96 20.84
C THR A 151 -28.44 13.03 19.69
N GLN A 152 -29.46 12.43 19.05
CA GLN A 152 -29.27 11.58 17.87
C GLN A 152 -28.70 12.36 16.67
N ASP A 153 -29.01 13.65 16.60
CA ASP A 153 -28.68 14.55 15.49
C ASP A 153 -27.34 15.27 15.68
N ASP A 154 -26.64 15.04 16.81
CA ASP A 154 -25.32 15.60 17.10
C ASP A 154 -24.20 14.85 16.35
N VAL A 155 -24.44 14.52 15.08
CA VAL A 155 -23.46 13.89 14.18
C VAL A 155 -23.24 14.75 12.94
N PRO A 156 -22.05 14.70 12.31
CA PRO A 156 -21.81 15.40 11.06
C PRO A 156 -22.82 14.99 9.97
N SER A 157 -23.20 15.92 9.08
CA SER A 157 -24.20 15.69 8.03
C SER A 157 -23.94 14.46 7.16
N PHE A 158 -22.67 14.15 6.87
CA PHE A 158 -22.30 12.98 6.07
C PHE A 158 -22.65 11.64 6.76
N ILE A 159 -22.84 11.63 8.09
CA ILE A 159 -23.33 10.46 8.82
C ILE A 159 -24.81 10.25 8.53
N HIS A 160 -25.61 11.32 8.43
CA HIS A 160 -27.01 11.21 8.02
C HIS A 160 -27.15 10.77 6.55
N GLU A 161 -26.27 11.23 5.67
CA GLU A 161 -26.19 10.71 4.30
C GLU A 161 -25.92 9.20 4.30
N LEU A 162 -24.95 8.76 5.13
CA LEU A 162 -24.60 7.35 5.25
C LEU A 162 -25.72 6.50 5.85
N GLU A 163 -26.49 7.05 6.78
CA GLU A 163 -27.71 6.46 7.33
C GLU A 163 -28.76 6.26 6.23
N GLN A 164 -29.01 7.28 5.40
CA GLN A 164 -29.92 7.18 4.26
C GLN A 164 -29.45 6.13 3.25
N GLU A 165 -28.16 6.10 2.93
CA GLU A 165 -27.56 5.09 2.05
C GLU A 165 -27.78 3.67 2.60
N TRP A 166 -27.55 3.47 3.91
CA TRP A 166 -27.80 2.19 4.55
C TRP A 166 -29.29 1.80 4.46
N ASN A 167 -30.20 2.71 4.84
CA ASN A 167 -31.64 2.47 4.86
C ASN A 167 -32.21 2.18 3.46
N ASN A 168 -31.67 2.80 2.41
CA ASN A 168 -32.08 2.61 1.03
C ASN A 168 -31.48 1.34 0.39
N THR A 169 -30.54 0.66 1.07
CA THR A 169 -29.84 -0.50 0.52
C THR A 169 -29.96 -1.70 1.46
N ALA A 170 -28.97 -1.92 2.33
CA ALA A 170 -28.89 -3.05 3.24
C ALA A 170 -30.02 -3.05 4.27
N GLY A 171 -30.55 -1.89 4.66
CA GLY A 171 -31.69 -1.78 5.57
C GLY A 171 -32.97 -2.45 5.06
N GLN A 172 -33.13 -2.58 3.72
CA GLN A 172 -34.30 -3.24 3.11
C GLN A 172 -34.14 -4.77 2.99
N VAL A 173 -32.94 -5.30 3.27
CA VAL A 173 -32.65 -6.73 3.11
C VAL A 173 -33.12 -7.49 4.36
N THR A 174 -34.10 -8.37 4.18
CA THR A 174 -34.76 -9.13 5.27
C THR A 174 -34.24 -10.56 5.45
N THR A 175 -33.36 -11.03 4.56
CA THR A 175 -32.86 -12.43 4.54
C THR A 175 -31.75 -12.72 5.54
N GLY A 176 -31.31 -11.72 6.32
CA GLY A 176 -30.38 -11.87 7.43
C GLY A 176 -29.14 -10.96 7.34
N SER A 177 -28.39 -10.88 8.44
CA SER A 177 -27.27 -9.94 8.61
C SER A 177 -26.12 -10.14 7.62
N ALA A 178 -25.89 -11.38 7.17
CA ALA A 178 -24.87 -11.67 6.15
C ALA A 178 -25.25 -11.10 4.77
N ASP A 179 -26.53 -11.16 4.39
CA ASP A 179 -27.04 -10.58 3.16
C ASP A 179 -27.06 -9.05 3.21
N GLN A 180 -27.45 -8.48 4.35
CA GLN A 180 -27.35 -7.03 4.59
C GLN A 180 -25.91 -6.55 4.40
N GLN A 181 -24.93 -7.27 4.96
CA GLN A 181 -23.52 -6.93 4.80
C GLN A 181 -23.03 -7.07 3.35
N ARG A 182 -23.51 -8.08 2.61
CA ARG A 182 -23.20 -8.24 1.18
C ARG A 182 -23.76 -7.10 0.34
N ALA A 183 -25.05 -6.78 0.50
CA ALA A 183 -25.71 -5.70 -0.21
C ALA A 183 -25.04 -4.35 0.06
N TRP A 184 -24.70 -4.08 1.32
CA TRP A 184 -23.96 -2.88 1.71
C TRP A 184 -22.59 -2.78 1.05
N THR A 185 -21.82 -3.87 1.08
CA THR A 185 -20.49 -3.92 0.49
C THR A 185 -20.55 -3.71 -1.03
N GLN A 186 -21.54 -4.32 -1.70
CA GLN A 186 -21.75 -4.16 -3.13
C GLN A 186 -22.14 -2.72 -3.50
N TYR A 187 -23.05 -2.11 -2.74
CA TYR A 187 -23.43 -0.71 -2.92
C TYR A 187 -22.21 0.21 -2.77
N LEU A 188 -21.45 0.08 -1.68
CA LEU A 188 -20.30 0.95 -1.46
C LEU A 188 -19.20 0.76 -2.52
N HIS A 189 -19.02 -0.45 -3.06
CA HIS A 189 -18.09 -0.66 -4.17
C HIS A 189 -18.52 0.07 -5.46
N SER A 190 -19.83 0.21 -5.71
CA SER A 190 -20.33 0.92 -6.89
C SER A 190 -20.44 2.44 -6.67
N SER A 191 -20.87 2.88 -5.49
CA SER A 191 -21.10 4.29 -5.17
C SER A 191 -19.87 5.01 -4.65
N ARG A 192 -18.94 4.29 -4.00
CA ARG A 192 -17.77 4.84 -3.30
C ARG A 192 -16.48 4.03 -3.61
N PRO A 193 -16.11 3.82 -4.89
CA PRO A 193 -15.01 2.93 -5.28
C PRO A 193 -13.65 3.31 -4.68
N TYR A 194 -13.42 4.61 -4.45
CA TYR A 194 -12.17 5.13 -3.87
C TYR A 194 -12.10 5.01 -2.33
N GLN A 195 -13.24 5.06 -1.62
CA GLN A 195 -13.24 4.98 -0.14
C GLN A 195 -13.18 3.53 0.37
N VAL A 196 -13.78 2.58 -0.37
CA VAL A 196 -13.86 1.18 0.11
C VAL A 196 -12.62 0.36 -0.17
N ARG A 197 -11.95 0.59 -1.32
CA ARG A 197 -10.73 -0.15 -1.69
C ARG A 197 -9.68 -0.03 -0.59
N ALA A 198 -9.47 1.18 -0.06
CA ALA A 198 -8.45 1.42 0.94
C ALA A 198 -8.74 0.84 2.35
N GLY A 199 -10.01 0.55 2.69
CA GLY A 199 -10.38 -0.08 3.97
C GLY A 199 -10.21 -1.61 4.00
N HIS A 200 -10.25 -2.28 2.85
CA HIS A 200 -9.92 -3.72 2.71
C HIS A 200 -8.45 -3.96 2.34
N THR A 201 -7.79 -3.01 1.66
CA THR A 201 -6.37 -3.10 1.31
C THR A 201 -5.44 -2.92 2.51
N MET A 202 -5.87 -2.36 3.64
CA MET A 202 -4.98 -2.17 4.80
C MET A 202 -4.64 -3.47 5.53
N LYS A 203 -5.50 -4.50 5.48
CA LYS A 203 -5.15 -5.87 5.92
C LYS A 203 -4.34 -6.63 4.87
N ASN A 204 -4.36 -6.13 3.64
CA ASN A 204 -3.80 -6.73 2.44
C ASN A 204 -2.92 -5.70 1.72
N VAL A 205 -2.01 -5.03 2.45
CA VAL A 205 -0.93 -4.21 1.84
C VAL A 205 0.03 -5.11 1.04
N MET A 206 -0.29 -6.41 0.93
CA MET A 206 0.35 -7.37 0.04
C MET A 206 -0.56 -8.01 -1.01
N THR A 207 -1.88 -7.76 -1.08
CA THR A 207 -2.77 -8.51 -2.00
C THR A 207 -3.99 -7.79 -2.61
N VAL A 208 -4.17 -6.46 -2.49
CA VAL A 208 -5.18 -5.76 -3.33
C VAL A 208 -4.51 -4.79 -4.30
N ARG A 209 -4.87 -5.02 -5.58
CA ARG A 209 -4.51 -4.32 -6.81
C ARG A 209 -4.24 -2.82 -6.60
N PRO A 210 -3.09 -2.32 -7.07
CA PRO A 210 -2.86 -0.89 -7.12
C PRO A 210 -3.91 -0.22 -7.98
N THR A 211 -4.59 0.77 -7.43
CA THR A 211 -5.21 1.81 -8.26
C THR A 211 -4.10 2.86 -8.49
N PRO A 212 -3.86 3.32 -9.73
CA PRO A 212 -2.82 4.30 -10.00
C PRO A 212 -3.09 5.57 -9.18
N SER A 213 -2.22 5.85 -8.21
CA SER A 213 -2.37 7.01 -7.34
C SER A 213 -1.84 8.23 -8.08
N ILE A 214 -2.72 9.07 -8.62
CA ILE A 214 -2.36 10.36 -9.25
C ILE A 214 -1.82 11.37 -8.21
N LEU A 215 -1.87 11.08 -6.90
CA LEU A 215 -1.35 11.94 -5.84
C LEU A 215 -0.58 11.14 -4.80
N GLN A 216 0.73 10.98 -5.01
CA GLN A 216 1.68 10.72 -3.92
C GLN A 216 2.88 11.64 -4.08
N ALA A 217 3.20 12.38 -3.01
CA ALA A 217 4.27 13.37 -2.98
C ALA A 217 5.63 12.77 -3.42
N PRO A 218 6.50 13.57 -4.06
CA PRO A 218 7.84 13.12 -4.43
C PRO A 218 8.64 12.74 -3.17
N GLY A 219 8.99 11.46 -3.05
CA GLY A 219 9.87 10.95 -1.99
C GLY A 219 9.38 9.73 -1.21
N GLN A 220 8.16 9.22 -1.44
CA GLN A 220 7.64 8.06 -0.68
C GLN A 220 7.18 6.91 -1.57
N THR A 221 8.12 6.18 -2.19
CA THR A 221 7.93 4.77 -2.52
C THR A 221 9.24 4.14 -2.98
N HIS A 222 9.68 3.10 -2.27
CA HIS A 222 10.72 2.21 -2.79
C HIS A 222 10.15 1.37 -3.92
N LEU A 223 10.88 1.28 -5.04
CA LEU A 223 10.62 0.30 -6.10
C LEU A 223 11.04 -1.12 -5.68
N TYR A 224 11.65 -1.28 -4.50
CA TYR A 224 12.04 -2.57 -3.95
C TYR A 224 11.88 -2.60 -2.43
N LYS A 225 11.20 -3.63 -1.92
CA LYS A 225 11.31 -4.07 -0.52
C LYS A 225 12.40 -5.14 -0.45
N GLU A 226 13.37 -5.00 0.45
CA GLU A 226 14.36 -6.06 0.72
C GLU A 226 13.65 -7.41 0.97
N GLY A 227 14.21 -8.49 0.43
CA GLY A 227 13.85 -9.86 0.79
C GLY A 227 12.65 -10.52 0.08
N LYS A 228 12.03 -9.92 -0.94
CA LYS A 228 11.04 -10.64 -1.76
C LYS A 228 11.71 -11.45 -2.87
N LYS A 229 11.78 -12.77 -2.69
CA LYS A 229 12.09 -13.71 -3.79
C LYS A 229 10.93 -13.71 -4.79
N ALA A 230 11.23 -13.53 -6.08
CA ALA A 230 10.28 -13.75 -7.15
C ALA A 230 9.89 -15.24 -7.19
N ASN A 231 8.72 -15.58 -6.63
CA ASN A 231 8.05 -16.85 -6.91
C ASN A 231 6.77 -16.52 -7.65
N TYR A 232 6.74 -16.81 -8.94
CA TYR A 232 5.54 -16.74 -9.75
C TYR A 232 5.40 -18.03 -10.56
N ASP A 233 4.26 -18.69 -10.40
CA ASP A 233 3.69 -19.76 -11.25
C ASP A 233 4.69 -20.58 -12.09
N GLY A 234 5.52 -21.39 -11.40
CA GLY A 234 6.31 -22.45 -12.04
C GLY A 234 7.48 -22.03 -12.95
N GLN A 235 7.64 -20.75 -13.32
CA GLN A 235 8.81 -20.25 -14.08
C GLN A 235 9.67 -19.34 -13.20
N LYS A 236 10.80 -19.88 -12.72
CA LYS A 236 11.78 -19.12 -11.94
C LYS A 236 12.57 -18.21 -12.87
N SER A 237 12.59 -16.90 -12.61
CA SER A 237 13.61 -15.98 -13.14
C SER A 237 14.91 -16.12 -12.35
N LEU A 238 16.01 -15.57 -12.85
CA LEU A 238 17.29 -15.58 -12.12
C LEU A 238 17.25 -14.54 -10.99
N SER A 239 17.62 -14.95 -9.77
CA SER A 239 17.66 -14.05 -8.62
C SER A 239 18.86 -13.11 -8.67
N ALA A 240 18.75 -11.95 -8.01
CA ALA A 240 19.87 -11.03 -7.84
C ALA A 240 21.11 -11.70 -7.22
N SER A 241 20.89 -12.60 -6.24
CA SER A 241 21.97 -13.39 -5.63
C SER A 241 22.67 -14.29 -6.64
N PHE A 242 21.92 -15.02 -7.48
CA PHE A 242 22.48 -15.88 -8.52
C PHE A 242 23.34 -15.08 -9.49
N LEU A 243 22.86 -13.92 -9.92
CA LEU A 243 23.57 -13.04 -10.85
C LEU A 243 24.85 -12.48 -10.23
N ARG A 244 24.84 -12.13 -8.93
CA ARG A 244 26.03 -11.72 -8.17
C ARG A 244 27.06 -12.84 -8.06
N ASP A 245 26.63 -14.02 -7.64
CA ASP A 245 27.50 -15.18 -7.43
C ASP A 245 28.23 -15.59 -8.71
N HIS A 246 27.63 -15.29 -9.87
CA HIS A 246 28.19 -15.55 -11.19
C HIS A 246 28.89 -14.34 -11.83
N GLY A 247 29.15 -13.27 -11.07
CA GLY A 247 29.89 -12.09 -11.54
C GLY A 247 29.18 -11.30 -12.64
N MET A 248 27.85 -11.38 -12.70
CA MET A 248 27.03 -10.71 -13.70
C MET A 248 26.60 -9.30 -13.24
N GLN A 249 26.76 -8.99 -11.95
CA GLN A 249 26.58 -7.64 -11.42
C GLN A 249 27.76 -6.76 -11.81
N VAL A 250 27.46 -5.62 -12.42
CA VAL A 250 28.47 -4.66 -12.86
C VAL A 250 28.02 -3.24 -12.59
N ASP A 251 28.99 -2.38 -12.36
CA ASP A 251 28.72 -0.95 -12.43
C ASP A 251 28.27 -0.64 -13.86
N GLY A 252 27.07 -0.08 -13.98
CA GLY A 252 26.46 0.35 -15.24
C GLY A 252 27.37 1.25 -16.08
N ARG A 253 28.22 2.02 -15.40
CA ARG A 253 29.23 2.89 -16.01
C ARG A 253 30.45 2.14 -16.54
N SER A 254 30.49 0.82 -16.41
CA SER A 254 31.64 -0.05 -16.75
C SER A 254 31.26 -1.27 -17.59
N ILE A 255 30.03 -1.36 -18.10
CA ILE A 255 29.57 -2.50 -18.91
C ILE A 255 30.11 -2.36 -20.34
N ALA A 256 30.94 -3.32 -20.77
CA ALA A 256 31.31 -3.49 -22.16
C ALA A 256 30.37 -4.51 -22.81
N THR A 257 29.63 -4.11 -23.84
CA THR A 257 28.78 -5.03 -24.62
C THR A 257 29.52 -5.57 -25.84
N LYS A 258 29.31 -6.87 -26.08
CA LYS A 258 29.81 -7.55 -27.28
C LYS A 258 28.95 -7.18 -28.49
N GLY A 259 29.52 -6.38 -29.39
CA GLY A 259 29.12 -6.32 -30.80
C GLY A 259 28.40 -5.07 -31.28
N ASN A 260 29.09 -3.92 -31.37
CA ASN A 260 28.93 -3.01 -32.52
C ASN A 260 30.11 -2.03 -32.67
N ARG A 261 30.50 -1.72 -33.91
CA ARG A 261 31.79 -1.10 -34.31
C ARG A 261 31.91 0.43 -34.12
N ARG A 262 31.19 1.05 -33.17
CA ARG A 262 31.37 2.48 -32.85
C ARG A 262 31.25 2.68 -31.35
N GLY A 263 32.40 2.84 -30.71
CA GLY A 263 32.55 2.87 -29.26
C GLY A 263 31.63 3.87 -28.56
N LYS A 264 30.70 3.34 -27.78
CA LYS A 264 30.15 4.02 -26.61
C LYS A 264 30.48 3.16 -25.40
N GLN A 265 31.42 3.64 -24.60
CA GLN A 265 31.58 3.22 -23.21
C GLN A 265 30.36 3.77 -22.46
N ASN A 266 29.69 2.96 -21.64
CA ASN A 266 28.57 3.31 -20.73
C ASN A 266 27.17 3.04 -21.28
N TRP A 267 26.24 2.86 -20.34
CA TRP A 267 24.79 2.97 -20.54
C TRP A 267 24.44 4.08 -21.51
N ASP A 268 23.50 3.81 -22.41
CA ASP A 268 22.95 4.88 -23.24
C ASP A 268 22.18 5.90 -22.38
N ASP A 269 21.83 7.05 -22.97
CA ASP A 269 21.19 8.14 -22.24
C ASP A 269 19.85 7.71 -21.60
N ASN A 270 19.14 6.77 -22.23
CA ASN A 270 17.86 6.26 -21.75
C ASN A 270 18.06 5.24 -20.61
N GLU A 271 19.02 4.33 -20.75
CA GLU A 271 19.43 3.41 -19.69
C GLU A 271 19.91 4.16 -18.45
N LEU A 272 20.73 5.20 -18.63
CA LEU A 272 21.22 6.04 -17.54
C LEU A 272 20.10 6.83 -16.87
N GLU A 273 19.15 7.36 -17.64
CA GLU A 273 17.99 8.06 -17.11
C GLU A 273 17.11 7.12 -16.26
N ASN A 274 16.85 5.91 -16.75
CA ASN A 274 16.07 4.90 -16.03
C ASN A 274 16.81 4.35 -14.81
N ALA A 275 18.13 4.18 -14.88
CA ALA A 275 18.93 3.81 -13.73
C ALA A 275 18.91 4.88 -12.65
N ARG A 276 19.06 6.17 -13.00
CA ARG A 276 18.92 7.30 -12.05
C ARG A 276 17.53 7.37 -11.45
N LEU A 277 16.51 7.08 -12.26
CA LEU A 277 15.14 6.98 -11.77
C LEU A 277 15.03 5.87 -10.72
N LEU A 278 15.52 4.67 -11.02
CA LEU A 278 15.56 3.56 -10.07
C LEU A 278 16.37 3.92 -8.81
N GLU A 279 17.53 4.56 -8.93
CA GLU A 279 18.35 5.01 -7.79
C GLU A 279 17.60 6.03 -6.93
N SER A 280 16.95 7.03 -7.54
CA SER A 280 16.21 8.07 -6.81
C SER A 280 15.04 7.52 -5.98
N ARG A 281 14.59 6.31 -6.29
CA ARG A 281 13.46 5.65 -5.62
C ARG A 281 13.93 4.60 -4.63
N ASN A 282 15.19 4.18 -4.65
CA ASN A 282 15.67 3.07 -3.82
C ASN A 282 16.81 3.50 -2.92
N ILE A 283 16.85 2.93 -1.72
CA ILE A 283 18.00 3.11 -0.81
C ILE A 283 19.18 2.27 -1.32
N ALA A 284 18.88 1.16 -2.00
CA ALA A 284 19.88 0.29 -2.58
C ALA A 284 20.44 0.86 -3.89
N PRO A 285 21.76 0.73 -4.13
CA PRO A 285 22.37 1.12 -5.39
C PRO A 285 21.83 0.28 -6.55
N VAL A 286 21.73 0.90 -7.72
CA VAL A 286 21.37 0.25 -8.97
C VAL A 286 22.63 -0.21 -9.67
N TRP A 287 22.68 -1.49 -10.00
CA TRP A 287 23.75 -2.10 -10.77
C TRP A 287 23.19 -2.54 -12.11
N GLY A 288 23.99 -2.48 -13.17
CA GLY A 288 23.60 -3.13 -14.41
C GLY A 288 23.93 -4.62 -14.36
N CYS A 289 23.28 -5.38 -15.23
CA CYS A 289 23.48 -6.81 -15.34
C CYS A 289 24.05 -7.16 -16.71
N ARG A 290 25.13 -7.96 -16.72
CA ARG A 290 25.72 -8.47 -17.97
C ARG A 290 24.83 -9.53 -18.60
N THR A 291 24.92 -9.64 -19.92
CA THR A 291 24.34 -10.79 -20.60
C THR A 291 25.22 -12.02 -20.39
N ILE A 292 24.62 -13.22 -20.45
CA ILE A 292 25.40 -14.47 -20.39
C ILE A 292 26.48 -14.48 -21.48
N SER A 293 26.21 -13.92 -22.66
CA SER A 293 27.17 -13.84 -23.77
C SER A 293 28.42 -13.00 -23.51
N ASP A 294 28.39 -12.14 -22.49
CA ASP A 294 29.53 -11.30 -22.10
C ASP A 294 30.53 -12.04 -21.21
N LEU A 295 30.15 -13.18 -20.65
CA LEU A 295 31.02 -14.03 -19.83
C LEU A 295 32.05 -14.79 -20.69
N ASP A 296 33.12 -15.29 -20.08
CA ASP A 296 34.04 -16.17 -20.79
C ASP A 296 33.39 -17.53 -21.13
N PRO A 297 33.88 -18.27 -22.15
CA PRO A 297 33.23 -19.49 -22.61
C PRO A 297 33.03 -20.59 -21.55
N LEU A 298 33.89 -20.64 -20.53
CA LEU A 298 33.76 -21.62 -19.44
C LEU A 298 32.64 -21.19 -18.48
N GLN A 299 32.65 -19.92 -18.07
CA GLN A 299 31.58 -19.33 -17.26
C GLN A 299 30.21 -19.42 -17.96
N GLN A 300 30.16 -19.16 -19.27
CA GLN A 300 28.93 -19.30 -20.06
C GLN A 300 28.31 -20.69 -19.93
N LYS A 301 29.13 -21.75 -20.07
CA LYS A 301 28.64 -23.13 -19.94
C LYS A 301 28.09 -23.41 -18.54
N THR A 302 28.79 -22.95 -17.50
CA THR A 302 28.35 -23.09 -16.11
C THR A 302 27.04 -22.38 -15.86
N VAL A 303 26.96 -21.08 -16.16
CA VAL A 303 25.77 -20.25 -15.97
C VAL A 303 24.59 -20.78 -16.79
N GLN A 304 24.80 -21.25 -18.02
CA GLN A 304 23.74 -21.85 -18.83
C GLN A 304 23.22 -23.16 -18.24
N ALA A 305 24.11 -24.00 -17.69
CA ALA A 305 23.70 -25.26 -17.06
C ALA A 305 22.90 -25.00 -15.77
N GLU A 306 23.33 -24.06 -14.93
CA GLU A 306 22.65 -23.72 -13.69
C GLU A 306 21.35 -22.95 -13.91
N SER A 307 21.35 -21.96 -14.79
CA SER A 307 20.13 -21.22 -15.16
C SER A 307 19.07 -22.16 -15.75
N ARG A 308 19.46 -23.19 -16.52
CA ARG A 308 18.53 -24.21 -17.00
C ARG A 308 17.92 -25.04 -15.87
N LYS A 309 18.68 -25.38 -14.82
CA LYS A 309 18.15 -26.10 -13.65
C LYS A 309 17.14 -25.25 -12.87
N ILE A 310 17.33 -23.93 -12.84
CA ILE A 310 16.45 -22.99 -12.14
C ILE A 310 15.19 -22.73 -12.97
N THR A 311 15.36 -22.30 -14.21
CA THR A 311 14.28 -21.76 -15.07
C THR A 311 13.57 -22.82 -15.90
N GLY A 312 14.16 -24.01 -16.07
CA GLY A 312 13.69 -25.05 -16.99
C GLY A 312 13.92 -24.75 -18.48
N LYS A 313 14.46 -23.59 -18.83
CA LYS A 313 14.60 -23.13 -20.23
C LYS A 313 16.07 -23.09 -20.69
N LYS A 314 16.28 -23.23 -21.99
CA LYS A 314 17.58 -22.97 -22.65
C LYS A 314 17.58 -21.52 -23.16
N GLY A 315 18.70 -20.82 -23.00
CA GLY A 315 18.85 -19.43 -23.47
C GLY A 315 18.07 -18.43 -22.62
N VAL A 316 18.22 -18.52 -21.30
CA VAL A 316 17.61 -17.60 -20.34
C VAL A 316 18.14 -16.19 -20.56
N LYS A 317 17.25 -15.22 -20.74
CA LYS A 317 17.61 -13.81 -20.79
C LYS A 317 17.89 -13.28 -19.39
N THR A 318 18.82 -12.34 -19.30
CA THR A 318 19.20 -11.65 -18.07
C THR A 318 18.42 -10.35 -17.96
N PRO A 319 18.04 -9.92 -16.74
CA PRO A 319 17.47 -8.59 -16.54
C PRO A 319 18.47 -7.49 -16.90
N ASP A 320 18.02 -6.25 -17.04
CA ASP A 320 18.90 -5.10 -17.32
C ASP A 320 19.57 -4.57 -16.04
N TYR A 321 18.84 -4.56 -14.91
CA TYR A 321 19.31 -4.02 -13.64
C TYR A 321 19.16 -4.99 -12.47
N ILE A 322 20.06 -4.83 -11.50
CA ILE A 322 20.00 -5.42 -10.17
C ILE A 322 19.88 -4.28 -9.16
N VAL A 323 18.86 -4.32 -8.31
CA VAL A 323 18.61 -3.27 -7.31
C VAL A 323 18.36 -3.93 -5.97
N GLY A 324 19.33 -3.83 -5.06
CA GLY A 324 19.32 -4.60 -3.82
C GLY A 324 19.21 -6.11 -4.09
N ASP A 325 18.12 -6.73 -3.63
CA ASP A 325 17.84 -8.15 -3.81
C ASP A 325 16.89 -8.48 -4.97
N ALA A 326 16.50 -7.48 -5.74
CA ALA A 326 15.58 -7.62 -6.85
C ALA A 326 16.25 -7.42 -8.22
N THR A 327 15.52 -7.82 -9.25
CA THR A 327 15.90 -7.67 -10.65
C THR A 327 14.90 -6.77 -11.37
N ALA A 328 15.39 -5.93 -12.28
CA ALA A 328 14.58 -5.01 -13.07
C ALA A 328 14.84 -5.18 -14.56
N GLU A 329 13.77 -5.15 -15.35
CA GLU A 329 13.82 -5.11 -16.81
C GLU A 329 13.36 -3.73 -17.30
N LEU A 330 14.03 -3.17 -18.29
CA LEU A 330 13.60 -2.00 -19.05
C LEU A 330 13.08 -2.43 -20.42
N LYS A 331 11.89 -1.97 -20.77
CA LYS A 331 11.34 -2.07 -22.12
C LYS A 331 11.08 -0.66 -22.63
N THR A 332 11.71 -0.33 -23.75
CA THR A 332 11.39 0.90 -24.47
C THR A 332 10.43 0.54 -25.58
N LEU A 333 9.28 1.22 -25.61
CA LEU A 333 8.30 1.01 -26.64
C LEU A 333 8.83 1.61 -27.95
N GLU A 334 9.06 0.76 -28.95
CA GLU A 334 9.59 1.14 -30.26
C GLU A 334 8.81 0.43 -31.38
N GLY A 335 8.71 1.07 -32.55
CA GLY A 335 8.18 0.42 -33.76
C GLY A 335 6.72 -0.02 -33.72
N LEU A 336 5.83 0.70 -33.02
CA LEU A 336 4.39 0.41 -33.06
C LEU A 336 3.85 0.56 -34.49
N SER A 337 3.15 -0.48 -34.97
CA SER A 337 2.41 -0.40 -36.23
C SER A 337 1.22 0.55 -36.09
N ARG A 338 0.70 1.07 -37.21
CA ARG A 338 -0.47 1.97 -37.20
C ARG A 338 -1.73 1.39 -36.52
N GLU A 339 -1.80 0.06 -36.40
CA GLU A 339 -2.96 -0.65 -35.84
C GLU A 339 -2.77 -1.06 -34.38
N LYS A 340 -1.53 -1.16 -33.89
CA LYS A 340 -1.26 -1.64 -32.53
C LYS A 340 -1.40 -0.49 -31.54
N LYS A 341 -2.35 -0.61 -30.62
CA LYS A 341 -2.56 0.38 -29.56
C LYS A 341 -1.42 0.36 -28.54
N VAL A 342 -1.16 1.51 -27.93
CA VAL A 342 -0.08 1.73 -26.96
C VAL A 342 -0.27 0.82 -25.74
N ASP A 343 -1.48 0.77 -25.20
CA ASP A 343 -1.86 -0.06 -24.06
C ASP A 343 -1.66 -1.56 -24.33
N GLU A 344 -2.02 -2.06 -25.52
CA GLU A 344 -1.77 -3.45 -25.91
C GLU A 344 -0.29 -3.79 -25.94
N ALA A 345 0.54 -2.88 -26.44
CA ALA A 345 1.98 -3.10 -26.48
C ALA A 345 2.61 -3.09 -25.09
N ILE A 346 2.19 -2.16 -24.22
CA ILE A 346 2.59 -2.13 -22.80
C ILE A 346 2.22 -3.45 -22.13
N LEU A 347 1.00 -3.96 -22.31
CA LEU A 347 0.57 -5.21 -21.68
C LEU A 347 1.39 -6.43 -22.15
N ASN A 348 1.74 -6.48 -23.44
CA ASN A 348 2.59 -7.53 -23.96
C ASN A 348 4.01 -7.45 -23.38
N ASP A 349 4.57 -6.24 -23.29
CA ASP A 349 5.91 -6.02 -22.73
C ASP A 349 5.95 -6.30 -21.22
N LEU A 350 4.87 -6.06 -20.49
CA LEU A 350 4.73 -6.46 -19.08
C LEU A 350 4.69 -7.98 -18.92
N ASP A 351 3.93 -8.69 -19.77
CA ASP A 351 3.87 -10.16 -19.75
C ASP A 351 5.22 -10.79 -20.13
N ASP A 352 5.99 -10.16 -21.01
CA ASP A 352 7.33 -10.63 -21.36
C ASP A 352 8.39 -10.24 -20.33
N GLY A 353 8.29 -9.04 -19.76
CA GLY A 353 9.21 -8.53 -18.73
C GLY A 353 9.13 -9.35 -17.43
N ARG A 354 7.93 -9.73 -16.98
CA ARG A 354 7.76 -10.51 -15.74
C ARG A 354 8.44 -11.88 -15.75
N LYS A 355 8.70 -12.43 -16.95
CA LYS A 355 9.39 -13.71 -17.12
C LYS A 355 10.90 -13.57 -16.87
N GLN A 356 11.43 -12.35 -16.92
CA GLN A 356 12.86 -12.04 -16.85
C GLN A 356 13.25 -11.37 -15.54
N ALA A 357 12.39 -10.47 -15.03
CA ALA A 357 12.69 -9.65 -13.88
C ALA A 357 11.53 -9.58 -12.88
N THR A 358 11.84 -9.17 -11.66
CA THR A 358 10.85 -8.97 -10.60
C THR A 358 10.04 -7.69 -10.83
N ALA A 359 10.75 -6.63 -11.25
CA ALA A 359 10.17 -5.35 -11.61
C ALA A 359 10.35 -5.08 -13.11
N VAL A 360 9.39 -4.40 -13.72
CA VAL A 360 9.47 -3.99 -15.12
C VAL A 360 9.25 -2.49 -15.25
N VAL A 361 10.11 -1.80 -15.97
CA VAL A 361 9.97 -0.40 -16.35
C VAL A 361 9.65 -0.35 -17.83
N ILE A 362 8.50 0.21 -18.19
CA ILE A 362 8.11 0.44 -19.58
C ILE A 362 8.29 1.92 -19.89
N ASP A 363 9.12 2.26 -20.88
CA ASP A 363 9.24 3.60 -21.41
C ASP A 363 8.40 3.76 -22.69
N ALA A 364 7.24 4.39 -22.55
CA ALA A 364 6.30 4.68 -23.62
C ALA A 364 6.30 6.16 -24.03
N ARG A 365 7.29 6.97 -23.61
CA ARG A 365 7.31 8.43 -23.86
C ARG A 365 7.33 8.81 -25.35
N ASN A 366 7.78 7.90 -26.21
CA ASN A 366 7.77 8.07 -27.67
C ASN A 366 6.36 8.05 -28.28
N TYR A 367 5.35 7.66 -27.51
CA TYR A 367 3.95 7.61 -27.93
C TYR A 367 3.11 8.42 -26.95
N PRO A 368 2.94 9.74 -27.21
CA PRO A 368 2.18 10.59 -26.31
C PRO A 368 0.74 10.09 -26.16
N THR A 369 0.32 9.84 -24.94
CA THR A 369 -1.02 9.36 -24.59
C THR A 369 -1.48 10.09 -23.34
N PRO A 370 -2.72 10.61 -23.28
CA PRO A 370 -3.23 11.25 -22.07
C PRO A 370 -3.15 10.30 -20.87
N ARG A 371 -2.57 10.78 -19.75
CA ARG A 371 -2.32 9.94 -18.57
C ARG A 371 -3.57 9.25 -18.00
N GLU A 372 -4.71 9.94 -18.05
CA GLU A 372 -5.98 9.41 -17.53
C GLU A 372 -6.54 8.32 -18.43
N GLU A 373 -6.47 8.53 -19.75
CA GLU A 373 -6.90 7.55 -20.76
C GLU A 373 -6.05 6.28 -20.65
N LEU A 374 -4.72 6.41 -20.62
CA LEU A 374 -3.81 5.28 -20.52
C LEU A 374 -4.01 4.51 -19.21
N ALA A 375 -4.19 5.21 -18.08
CA ALA A 375 -4.43 4.57 -16.80
C ALA A 375 -5.73 3.74 -16.80
N VAL A 376 -6.81 4.29 -17.38
CA VAL A 376 -8.11 3.60 -17.49
C VAL A 376 -8.03 2.41 -18.44
N GLU A 377 -7.37 2.55 -19.60
CA GLU A 377 -7.20 1.46 -20.56
C GLU A 377 -6.40 0.30 -19.95
N LEU A 378 -5.28 0.60 -19.30
CA LEU A 378 -4.47 -0.40 -18.60
C LEU A 378 -5.29 -1.06 -17.48
N GLU A 379 -5.94 -0.30 -16.59
CA GLU A 379 -6.72 -0.88 -15.48
C GLU A 379 -7.82 -1.83 -15.98
N ASN A 380 -8.48 -1.50 -17.09
CA ASN A 380 -9.56 -2.31 -17.66
C ASN A 380 -9.07 -3.60 -18.33
N ARG A 381 -7.86 -3.60 -18.91
CA ARG A 381 -7.35 -4.71 -19.73
C ARG A 381 -6.33 -5.59 -19.00
N MET A 382 -5.74 -5.10 -17.92
CA MET A 382 -4.73 -5.83 -17.14
C MET A 382 -5.28 -7.14 -16.58
N GLN A 383 -4.57 -8.22 -16.87
CA GLN A 383 -4.84 -9.55 -16.32
C GLN A 383 -3.82 -9.80 -15.20
N THR A 384 -4.28 -9.91 -13.95
CA THR A 384 -3.38 -9.97 -12.78
C THR A 384 -2.39 -11.12 -12.84
N ASP A 385 -2.72 -12.18 -13.57
CA ASP A 385 -1.88 -13.35 -13.75
C ASP A 385 -0.75 -13.16 -14.80
N LYS A 386 -0.78 -12.06 -15.55
CA LYS A 386 0.16 -11.71 -16.62
C LYS A 386 0.99 -10.47 -16.31
N LEU A 387 1.12 -10.11 -15.05
CA LEU A 387 1.87 -8.93 -14.63
C LEU A 387 3.10 -9.31 -13.81
N PRO A 388 4.14 -8.47 -13.82
CA PRO A 388 5.24 -8.58 -12.88
C PRO A 388 4.79 -8.26 -11.46
N ALA A 389 5.66 -8.55 -10.49
CA ALA A 389 5.37 -8.24 -9.09
C ALA A 389 5.26 -6.73 -8.86
N GLU A 390 6.07 -5.93 -9.56
CA GLU A 390 6.02 -4.47 -9.53
C GLU A 390 6.28 -3.92 -10.95
N PHE A 391 5.64 -2.83 -11.34
CA PHE A 391 5.99 -2.15 -12.59
C PHE A 391 5.72 -0.64 -12.60
N LEU A 392 6.42 0.02 -13.52
CA LEU A 392 6.36 1.44 -13.78
C LEU A 392 6.21 1.67 -15.28
N VAL A 393 5.23 2.47 -15.69
CA VAL A 393 5.07 2.95 -17.07
C VAL A 393 5.40 4.42 -17.11
N ARG A 394 6.36 4.82 -17.94
CA ARG A 394 6.70 6.22 -18.22
C ARG A 394 5.98 6.64 -19.49
N GLY A 395 5.19 7.70 -19.41
CA GLY A 395 4.47 8.27 -20.54
C GLY A 395 4.73 9.76 -20.69
N ARG A 396 4.17 10.34 -21.75
CA ARG A 396 4.22 11.79 -22.02
C ARG A 396 2.85 12.25 -22.51
N ASP A 397 2.40 13.40 -22.05
CA ASP A 397 1.21 14.08 -22.56
C ASP A 397 1.44 15.59 -22.71
N GLY A 398 0.37 16.36 -22.99
CA GLY A 398 0.44 17.80 -23.17
C GLY A 398 0.88 18.60 -21.93
N LEU A 399 0.92 17.97 -20.75
CA LEU A 399 1.39 18.58 -19.51
C LEU A 399 2.83 18.14 -19.14
N GLY A 400 3.44 17.25 -19.93
CA GLY A 400 4.81 16.77 -19.75
C GLY A 400 4.92 15.26 -19.54
N ASP A 401 6.09 14.82 -19.06
CA ASP A 401 6.34 13.42 -18.72
C ASP A 401 5.53 13.04 -17.46
N TYR A 402 4.99 11.82 -17.45
CA TYR A 402 4.26 11.26 -16.32
C TYR A 402 4.66 9.81 -16.08
N GLU A 403 4.29 9.31 -14.90
CA GLU A 403 4.55 7.95 -14.47
C GLU A 403 3.25 7.31 -13.99
N ILE A 404 2.97 6.09 -14.43
CA ILE A 404 1.90 5.25 -13.90
C ILE A 404 2.54 4.06 -13.19
N ARG A 405 2.22 3.88 -11.91
CA ARG A 405 2.85 2.86 -11.05
C ARG A 405 1.84 1.83 -10.58
N TRP A 406 2.29 0.57 -10.55
CA TRP A 406 1.56 -0.56 -10.02
C TRP A 406 2.45 -1.38 -9.06
N PRO A 407 2.17 -1.35 -7.74
CA PRO A 407 2.73 -2.24 -6.73
C PRO A 407 2.42 -3.73 -6.88
#